data_AF-V4AM03-F1
#
_entry.id   AF-V4AM03-F1
#
_cell.length_a   1.000
_cell.length_b   1.000
_cell.length_c   1.000
_cell.angle_alpha   90.00
_cell.angle_beta   90.00
_cell.angle_gamma   90.00
#
_symmetry.space_group_name_H-M   'P 1'
#
loop_
_entity.id
_entity.type
_entity.pdbx_description
1 polymer ?
#
loop_
_entity_poly.entity_id
_entity_poly.type
_entity_poly.pdbx_seq_one_letter_code
_entity_poly.pdbx_strand_id
1 'polypeptide(L)' 'MSLSTQQADNDSQYLMVAKLDNARHVSTILKAIHFKDTATVFASPMGLKVTTEDAKCVQANAFIQ' A
#
# COMPACT_ATOMS: atom_id res chain seq x y z
N MET A 1 -37.92 5.12 -9.42
CA MET A 1 -37.44 3.85 -10.01
C MET A 1 -36.56 4.25 -11.19
N SER A 2 -35.23 4.23 -11.17
CA SER A 2 -34.23 3.48 -10.41
C SER A 2 -32.95 4.35 -10.33
N LEU A 3 -32.39 4.51 -9.13
CA LEU A 3 -31.12 5.20 -8.91
C LEU A 3 -29.99 4.24 -9.32
N SER A 4 -29.60 4.25 -10.61
CA SER A 4 -28.42 3.50 -11.05
C SER A 4 -27.17 4.18 -10.50
N THR A 5 -26.58 3.58 -9.48
CA THR A 5 -25.22 3.85 -9.02
C THR A 5 -24.27 3.58 -10.18
N GLN A 6 -23.84 4.65 -10.85
CA GLN A 6 -22.81 4.62 -11.89
C GLN A 6 -21.46 4.30 -11.22
N GLN A 7 -21.22 3.02 -10.94
CA GLN A 7 -19.98 2.48 -10.36
C GLN A 7 -19.16 1.73 -11.43
N ALA A 8 -19.32 2.10 -12.69
CA ALA A 8 -18.54 1.58 -13.79
C ALA A 8 -17.72 2.72 -14.38
N ASP A 9 -16.39 2.55 -14.37
CA ASP A 9 -15.38 3.34 -15.08
C ASP A 9 -14.58 4.43 -14.32
N ASN A 10 -14.49 4.37 -12.98
CA ASN A 10 -13.48 5.17 -12.27
C ASN A 10 -12.20 4.39 -11.92
N ASP A 11 -12.24 3.05 -11.97
CA ASP A 11 -11.08 2.21 -11.67
C ASP A 11 -10.04 2.18 -12.80
N SER A 12 -10.44 2.55 -14.02
CA SER A 12 -9.57 2.61 -15.21
C SER A 12 -8.47 3.68 -15.10
N GLN A 13 -8.58 4.63 -14.16
CA GLN A 13 -7.57 5.67 -13.91
C GLN A 13 -6.54 5.31 -12.85
N TYR A 14 -6.72 4.23 -12.08
CA TYR A 14 -5.79 3.86 -11.02
C TYR A 14 -4.69 2.94 -11.55
N LEU A 15 -3.44 3.35 -11.33
CA LEU A 15 -2.25 2.58 -11.72
C LEU A 15 -2.10 1.28 -10.91
N MET A 16 -2.64 1.25 -9.68
CA MET A 16 -2.73 0.05 -8.84
C MET A 16 -3.94 0.17 -7.89
N VAL A 17 -4.73 -0.90 -7.82
CA VAL A 17 -5.80 -1.06 -6.82
C VAL A 17 -5.53 -2.35 -6.04
N ALA A 18 -5.35 -2.25 -4.73
CA ALA A 18 -5.19 -3.39 -3.84
C ALA A 18 -6.40 -3.48 -2.91
N LYS A 19 -6.93 -4.70 -2.74
CA LYS A 19 -8.01 -5.01 -1.79
C LYS A 19 -7.49 -6.05 -0.80
N LEU A 20 -7.85 -5.88 0.46
CA LEU A 20 -7.41 -6.75 1.53
C LEU A 20 -8.57 -6.97 2.51
N ASP A 21 -8.79 -8.21 2.89
CA ASP A 21 -9.88 -8.56 3.81
C ASP A 21 -9.63 -8.04 5.24
N ASN A 22 -8.36 -7.96 5.63
CA ASN A 22 -7.97 -7.53 6.97
C ASN A 22 -6.81 -6.53 6.96
N ALA A 23 -7.14 -5.26 7.17
CA ALA A 23 -6.17 -4.16 7.31
C ALA A 23 -5.12 -4.38 8.41
N ARG A 24 -5.36 -5.29 9.37
CA ARG A 24 -4.38 -5.65 10.41
C ARG A 24 -3.11 -6.23 9.81
N HIS A 25 -3.18 -6.99 8.72
CA HIS A 25 -1.99 -7.62 8.14
C HIS A 25 -1.01 -6.56 7.66
N VAL A 26 -1.49 -5.58 6.90
CA VAL A 26 -0.68 -4.45 6.42
C VAL A 26 -0.26 -3.53 7.56
N SER A 27 -1.18 -3.13 8.43
CA SER A 27 -0.85 -2.19 9.51
C SER A 27 0.13 -2.76 10.54
N THR A 28 0.12 -4.07 10.79
CA THR A 28 1.08 -4.71 11.71
C THR A 28 2.49 -4.68 11.12
N ILE A 29 2.63 -5.03 9.84
CA ILE A 29 3.92 -5.01 9.15
C ILE A 29 4.43 -3.57 9.00
N LEU A 30 3.56 -2.61 8.63
CA LEU A 30 3.94 -1.20 8.53
C LEU A 30 4.39 -0.63 9.87
N LYS A 31 3.72 -0.98 10.98
CA LYS A 31 4.15 -0.57 12.33
C LYS A 31 5.52 -1.12 12.72
N ALA A 32 5.88 -2.32 12.25
CA ALA A 32 7.19 -2.91 12.54
C ALA A 32 8.35 -2.14 11.89
N ILE A 33 8.09 -1.42 10.79
CA ILE A 33 9.09 -0.60 10.08
C ILE A 33 8.89 0.92 10.29
N HIS A 34 7.98 1.31 11.18
CA HIS A 34 7.61 2.71 11.43
C HIS A 34 8.57 3.37 12.43
N PHE A 35 9.75 3.76 11.95
CA PHE A 35 10.70 4.60 12.69
C PHE A 35 10.91 5.98 12.04
N LYS A 36 10.22 6.26 10.93
CA LYS A 36 10.22 7.53 10.21
C LYS A 36 8.80 7.93 9.82
N ASP A 37 8.57 9.24 9.72
CA ASP A 37 7.28 9.80 9.29
C ASP A 37 7.00 9.55 7.80
N THR A 38 8.05 9.36 7.00
CA THR A 38 7.96 9.14 5.56
C THR A 38 8.51 7.78 5.15
N ALA A 39 7.81 7.13 4.23
CA ALA A 39 8.22 5.86 3.62
C ALA A 39 8.06 5.91 2.09
N THR A 40 8.94 5.22 1.38
CA THR A 40 8.85 5.04 -0.07
C THR A 40 8.12 3.74 -0.37
N VAL A 41 7.08 3.80 -1.20
CA VAL A 41 6.27 2.64 -1.58
C VAL A 41 6.54 2.27 -3.04
N PHE A 42 6.94 1.03 -3.27
CA PHE A 42 7.16 0.45 -4.58
C PHE A 42 6.07 -0.59 -4.87
N ALA A 43 5.20 -0.24 -5.80
CA ALA A 43 4.12 -1.09 -6.29
C ALA A 43 4.57 -1.89 -7.51
N SER A 44 4.45 -3.21 -7.46
CA SER A 44 4.75 -4.10 -8.57
C SER A 44 3.71 -5.22 -8.69
N PRO A 45 3.65 -5.94 -9.81
CA PRO A 45 2.79 -7.12 -9.95
C PRO A 45 3.12 -8.25 -8.94
N MET A 46 4.33 -8.26 -8.39
CA MET A 46 4.73 -9.24 -7.37
C MET A 46 4.29 -8.86 -5.95
N GLY A 47 3.74 -7.66 -5.78
CA GLY A 47 3.32 -7.13 -4.48
C GLY A 47 3.81 -5.71 -4.24
N LEU A 48 3.55 -5.24 -3.02
CA LEU A 48 3.90 -3.92 -2.51
C LEU A 48 5.14 -4.03 -1.61
N LYS A 49 6.20 -3.29 -1.95
CA LYS A 49 7.37 -3.11 -1.10
C LYS A 49 7.33 -1.72 -0.47
N VAL A 50 7.35 -1.63 0.85
CA VAL A 50 7.45 -0.37 1.59
C VAL A 50 8.83 -0.27 2.21
N THR A 51 9.51 0.85 1.96
CA THR A 51 10.89 1.09 2.37
C THR A 51 10.94 2.33 3.25
N THR A 52 11.50 2.21 4.45
CA THR A 52 11.83 3.34 5.32
C THR A 52 13.34 3.43 5.45
N GLU A 53 13.89 4.64 5.33
CA GLU A 53 15.34 4.89 5.38
C GLU A 53 15.64 6.00 6.39
N ASP A 54 16.74 5.84 7.13
CA ASP A 54 17.28 6.87 8.00
C ASP A 54 18.76 7.14 7.70
N ALA A 55 19.05 8.39 7.36
CA ALA A 55 20.39 8.95 7.17
C ALA A 55 21.36 8.11 6.29
N LYS A 56 20.84 7.26 5.39
CA LYS A 56 21.61 6.25 4.62
C LYS A 56 22.34 5.20 5.46
N CYS A 57 22.02 5.09 6.75
CA CYS A 57 22.63 4.15 7.68
C CYS A 57 21.71 2.97 7.99
N VAL A 58 20.40 3.21 8.00
CA VAL A 58 19.39 2.19 8.31
C VAL A 58 18.34 2.18 7.21
N GLN A 59 17.99 1.00 6.74
CA GLN A 59 16.86 0.78 5.84
C GLN A 59 16.05 -0.39 6.37
N ALA A 60 14.73 -0.22 6.48
CA ALA A 60 13.82 -1.33 6.68
C ALA A 60 12.91 -1.49 5.47
N ASN A 61 12.64 -2.75 5.15
CA ASN A 61 11.82 -3.15 4.02
C ASN A 61 10.68 -4.03 4.52
N ALA A 62 9.46 -3.67 4.17
CA ALA A 62 8.27 -4.50 4.34
C ALA A 62 7.78 -4.95 2.97
N PHE A 63 7.49 -6.24 2.83
CA PHE A 63 6.90 -6.81 1.63
C PHE A 63 5.50 -7.32 1.93
N ILE A 64 4.54 -6.92 1.11
CA ILE A 64 3.13 -7.28 1.22
C ILE A 64 2.73 -7.87 -0.13
N GLN A 65 2.21 -9.10 -0.11
CA GLN A 65 1.75 -9.84 -1.29
C GLN A 65 0.25 -10.13 -1.19
#